data_AF-A0A0C4E0M5-F1
#
_entry.id   AF-A0A0C4E0M5-F1
#
_cell.length_a   1.000
_cell.length_b   1.000
_cell.length_c   1.000
_cell.angle_alpha   90.00
_cell.angle_beta   90.00
_cell.angle_gamma   90.00
#
_symmetry.space_group_name_H-M   'P 1'
#
loop_
_entity.id
_entity.type
_entity.pdbx_description
1 polymer ?
#
loop_
_entity_poly.entity_id
_entity_poly.type
_entity_poly.pdbx_seq_one_letter_code
_entity_poly.pdbx_strand_id
1 'polypeptide(L)'
;MVRVSFFTALTMAASVLAIVVPNKDGAKNVGNGKGLQFITGGCLNNADCVTACCAGNGAGQGVCSAAIAANQGGKTGCGFVAKSKK
;
A
#
# COMPACT_ATOMS: atom_id res chain seq x y z
N MET A 1 -44.84 -14.20 -14.89
CA MET A 1 -43.87 -13.15 -15.29
C MET A 1 -42.93 -12.85 -14.12
N VAL A 2 -42.10 -13.82 -13.72
CA VAL A 2 -41.22 -13.73 -12.52
C VAL A 2 -39.81 -14.29 -12.80
N ARG A 3 -39.52 -14.64 -14.07
CA ARG A 3 -38.26 -15.30 -14.45
C ARG A 3 -37.10 -14.34 -14.73
N VAL A 4 -37.36 -13.03 -14.79
CA VAL A 4 -36.36 -12.03 -15.20
C VAL A 4 -35.71 -11.32 -14.00
N SER A 5 -36.23 -11.50 -12.78
CA SER A 5 -35.77 -10.76 -11.59
C SER A 5 -34.53 -11.31 -10.90
N PHE A 6 -34.05 -12.50 -11.28
CA PHE A 6 -32.90 -13.14 -10.60
C PHE A 6 -31.54 -12.84 -11.25
N PHE A 7 -31.50 -12.28 -12.46
CA PHE A 7 -30.24 -12.04 -13.18
C PHE A 7 -29.58 -10.69 -12.90
N THR A 8 -30.28 -9.74 -12.28
CA THR A 8 -29.75 -8.38 -12.01
C THR A 8 -28.99 -8.25 -10.70
N ALA A 9 -29.01 -9.26 -9.82
CA ALA A 9 -28.33 -9.19 -8.53
C ALA A 9 -26.83 -9.55 -8.56
N LEU A 10 -26.34 -10.15 -9.66
CA LEU A 10 -24.97 -10.69 -9.71
C LEU A 10 -23.90 -9.65 -10.15
N THR A 11 -24.28 -8.48 -10.66
CA THR A 11 -23.33 -7.51 -11.24
C THR A 11 -22.71 -6.53 -10.23
N MET A 12 -23.06 -6.59 -8.95
CA MET A 12 -22.56 -5.69 -7.89
C MET A 12 -21.57 -6.37 -6.95
N ALA A 13 -20.62 -7.17 -7.47
CA ALA A 13 -19.65 -7.89 -6.63
C ALA A 13 -18.18 -7.50 -6.84
N ALA A 14 -17.88 -6.53 -7.72
CA ALA A 14 -16.49 -6.19 -8.09
C ALA A 14 -15.91 -4.94 -7.40
N SER A 15 -16.48 -4.46 -6.29
CA SER A 15 -15.96 -3.27 -5.62
C SER A 15 -14.89 -3.58 -4.57
N VAL A 16 -13.63 -3.21 -4.91
CA VAL A 16 -12.55 -2.77 -4.00
C VAL A 16 -11.71 -3.87 -3.33
N LEU A 17 -10.69 -4.34 -4.06
CA LEU A 17 -9.36 -4.59 -3.47
C LEU A 17 -8.48 -3.38 -3.80
N ALA A 18 -8.72 -2.25 -3.14
CA ALA A 18 -7.86 -1.06 -3.29
C ALA A 18 -6.56 -1.25 -2.48
N ILE A 19 -5.68 -2.10 -3.00
CA ILE A 19 -4.32 -2.25 -2.46
C ILE A 19 -3.54 -1.00 -2.83
N VAL A 20 -2.99 -0.29 -1.84
CA VAL A 20 -2.06 0.80 -2.12
C VAL A 20 -0.82 0.23 -2.82
N VAL A 21 -0.60 0.67 -4.05
CA VAL A 21 0.65 0.38 -4.78
C VAL A 21 1.62 1.54 -4.54
N PRO A 22 2.91 1.26 -4.25
CA PRO A 22 3.88 2.33 -4.10
C PRO A 22 4.02 3.16 -5.37
N ASN A 23 4.01 4.48 -5.20
CA ASN A 23 4.40 5.42 -6.24
C ASN A 23 5.89 5.21 -6.57
N LYS A 24 6.23 5.24 -7.86
CA LYS A 24 7.59 5.14 -8.41
C LYS A 24 8.39 6.45 -8.31
N ASP A 25 7.75 7.55 -7.94
CA ASP A 25 8.45 8.81 -7.69
C ASP A 25 9.53 8.62 -6.61
N GLY A 26 10.69 9.19 -6.88
CA GLY A 26 11.83 9.03 -5.99
C GLY A 26 12.38 7.60 -5.93
N ALA A 27 12.07 6.69 -6.88
CA ALA A 27 12.59 5.31 -6.89
C ALA A 27 14.10 5.21 -6.63
N LYS A 28 14.89 6.18 -7.11
CA LYS A 28 16.34 6.30 -6.86
C LYS A 28 16.72 6.43 -5.37
N ASN A 29 15.77 6.79 -4.52
CA ASN A 29 15.97 6.97 -3.08
C ASN A 29 15.44 5.79 -2.25
N VAL A 30 14.79 4.81 -2.85
CA VAL A 30 14.29 3.64 -2.12
C VAL A 30 15.46 2.78 -1.67
N GLY A 31 15.52 2.46 -0.38
CA GLY A 31 16.57 1.64 0.22
C GLY A 31 17.88 2.37 0.51
N ASN A 32 17.94 3.69 0.30
CA ASN A 32 19.13 4.47 0.61
C ASN A 32 19.16 4.97 2.07
N GLY A 33 18.06 4.81 2.82
CA GLY A 33 17.98 5.17 4.24
C GLY A 33 18.11 6.66 4.54
N LYS A 34 17.93 7.55 3.55
CA LYS A 34 18.10 9.00 3.72
C LYS A 34 16.81 9.76 4.06
N GLY A 35 15.69 9.06 4.26
CA GLY A 35 14.41 9.69 4.61
C GLY A 35 13.88 10.60 3.51
N LEU A 36 14.12 10.29 2.23
CA LEU A 36 13.76 11.15 1.10
C LEU A 36 12.44 10.76 0.42
N GLN A 37 11.85 9.63 0.82
CA GLN A 37 10.59 9.16 0.25
C GLN A 37 9.39 9.83 0.94
N PHE A 38 8.49 10.39 0.13
CA PHE A 38 7.25 11.00 0.60
C PHE A 38 6.13 9.98 0.75
N ILE A 39 5.01 10.38 1.37
CA ILE A 39 3.77 9.60 1.46
C ILE A 39 3.42 9.00 0.09
N THR A 40 3.00 7.74 0.07
CA THR A 40 2.76 6.88 -1.11
C THR A 40 4.01 6.39 -1.85
N GLY A 41 5.19 6.95 -1.61
CA GLY A 41 6.45 6.46 -2.20
C GLY A 41 6.81 5.06 -1.70
N GLY A 42 7.57 4.31 -2.49
CA GLY A 42 8.11 3.02 -2.07
C GLY A 42 9.13 3.13 -0.94
N CYS A 43 9.23 2.09 -0.10
CA CYS A 43 10.21 1.99 0.98
C CYS A 43 10.58 0.53 1.26
N LEU A 44 11.82 0.31 1.72
CA LEU A 44 12.30 -0.97 2.24
C LEU A 44 12.22 -1.01 3.77
N ASN A 45 12.37 0.14 4.43
CA ASN A 45 12.18 0.28 5.88
C ASN A 45 11.83 1.73 6.25
N ASN A 46 11.59 2.01 7.54
CA ASN A 46 11.22 3.33 8.04
C ASN A 46 12.23 4.44 7.69
N ALA A 47 13.51 4.12 7.55
CA ALA A 47 14.55 5.10 7.25
C ALA A 47 14.47 5.66 5.82
N ASP A 48 13.72 5.02 4.92
CA ASP A 48 13.52 5.57 3.58
C ASP A 48 12.52 6.74 3.57
N CYS A 49 11.58 6.77 4.52
CA CYS A 49 10.45 7.69 4.53
C CYS A 49 10.73 8.96 5.33
N VAL A 50 10.36 10.13 4.77
CA VAL A 50 10.37 11.43 5.49
C VAL A 50 9.56 11.35 6.79
N THR A 51 8.48 10.59 6.78
CA THR A 51 7.58 10.41 7.93
C THR A 51 8.04 9.35 8.93
N ALA A 52 9.21 8.74 8.71
CA ALA A 52 9.72 7.61 9.49
C ALA A 52 8.76 6.42 9.62
N CYS A 53 7.78 6.29 8.70
CA CYS A 53 6.80 5.22 8.71
C CYS A 53 6.70 4.59 7.31
N CYS A 54 7.34 3.43 7.18
CA CYS A 54 7.16 2.52 6.06
C CYS A 54 6.08 1.51 6.44
N ALA A 55 4.91 1.59 5.80
CA ALA A 55 3.79 0.70 6.06
C ALA A 55 3.73 -0.42 5.03
N GLY A 56 3.42 -1.64 5.45
CA GLY A 56 3.17 -2.72 4.50
C GLY A 56 1.86 -2.48 3.75
N ASN A 57 1.78 -2.84 2.47
CA ASN A 57 0.57 -2.67 1.67
C ASN A 57 -0.33 -3.91 1.59
N GLY A 58 -0.07 -4.94 2.38
CA GLY A 58 -0.80 -6.21 2.30
C GLY A 58 -0.42 -7.11 1.10
N ALA A 59 0.41 -6.62 0.18
CA ALA A 59 0.92 -7.37 -0.99
C ALA A 59 2.45 -7.61 -0.92
N GLY A 60 3.03 -7.48 0.27
CA GLY A 60 4.47 -7.71 0.50
C GLY A 60 5.38 -6.56 0.05
N GLN A 61 4.84 -5.37 -0.16
CA GLN A 61 5.60 -4.16 -0.49
C GLN A 61 5.44 -3.10 0.60
N GLY A 62 6.45 -2.24 0.73
CA GLY A 62 6.43 -1.10 1.63
C GLY A 62 5.99 0.17 0.92
N VAL A 63 5.16 0.95 1.61
CA VAL A 63 4.72 2.28 1.18
C VAL A 63 4.88 3.28 2.32
N CYS A 64 5.50 4.42 2.05
CA CYS A 64 5.60 5.50 3.03
C CYS A 64 4.21 6.02 3.37
N SER A 65 3.92 6.16 4.66
CA SER A 65 2.61 6.55 5.18
C SER A 65 2.74 7.52 6.35
N ALA A 66 1.67 8.25 6.63
CA ALA A 66 1.56 8.96 7.89
C ALA A 66 1.27 7.92 8.98
N ALA A 67 1.77 8.14 10.20
CA ALA A 67 1.60 7.20 11.31
C ALA A 67 0.11 6.91 11.58
N ILE A 68 -0.74 7.94 11.58
CA ILE A 68 -2.20 7.80 11.78
C ILE A 68 -2.92 7.04 10.66
N ALA A 69 -2.33 7.00 9.46
CA ALA A 69 -2.89 6.34 8.29
C ALA A 69 -2.24 4.97 8.02
N ALA A 70 -1.32 4.53 8.87
CA ALA A 70 -0.53 3.32 8.63
C ALA A 70 -1.34 2.03 8.61
N ASN A 71 -2.58 2.04 9.11
CA ASN A 71 -3.52 0.90 9.10
C ASN A 71 -4.73 1.14 8.19
N GLN A 72 -4.73 2.23 7.41
CA GLN A 72 -5.83 2.59 6.52
C GLN A 72 -5.51 2.18 5.08
N GLY A 73 -6.54 1.99 4.24
CA GLY A 73 -6.35 1.71 2.80
C GLY A 73 -5.57 0.42 2.52
N GLY A 74 -5.84 -0.63 3.29
CA GLY A 74 -5.18 -1.94 3.14
C GLY A 74 -3.74 -1.99 3.67
N LYS A 75 -3.28 -0.95 4.37
CA LYS A 75 -1.95 -0.95 4.98
C LYS A 75 -1.91 -1.75 6.29
N THR A 76 -0.74 -2.28 6.64
CA THR A 76 -0.56 -3.22 7.76
C THR A 76 0.21 -2.63 8.96
N GLY A 77 0.27 -1.30 9.08
CA GLY A 77 1.03 -0.60 10.12
C GLY A 77 2.46 -0.23 9.71
N CYS A 78 3.07 0.73 10.40
CA CYS A 78 4.47 1.14 10.21
C CYS A 78 5.44 0.02 10.65
N GLY A 79 6.69 0.09 10.19
CA GLY A 79 7.72 -0.89 10.56
C GLY A 79 7.84 -2.05 9.57
N PHE A 80 7.30 -1.90 8.37
CA PHE A 80 7.58 -2.83 7.28
C PHE A 80 9.08 -2.88 7.00
N VAL A 81 9.62 -4.10 6.90
CA VAL A 81 10.99 -4.35 6.47
C VAL A 81 10.94 -5.30 5.27
N ALA A 82 11.40 -4.83 4.11
CA ALA A 82 11.46 -5.65 2.92
C ALA A 82 12.41 -6.83 3.16
N LYS A 83 11.92 -8.05 2.92
CA LYS A 83 12.79 -9.23 2.87
C LYS A 83 13.47 -9.25 1.51
N SER A 84 14.80 -9.21 1.48
CA SER A 84 15.55 -9.43 0.24
C SER A 84 15.12 -10.76 -0.37
N LYS A 85 14.52 -10.73 -1.57
CA LYS A 85 14.40 -11.94 -2.38
C LYS A 85 15.82 -12.28 -2.84
N LYS A 86 16.37 -13.33 -2.24
CA LYS A 86 17.64 -13.95 -2.63
C LYS A 86 17.48 -14.66 -3.97
#